data_AF-A0A2T0T0Z3-F1
#
_entry.id   AF-A0A2T0T0Z3-F1
#
_cell.length_a   1.000
_cell.length_b   1.000
_cell.length_c   1.000
_cell.angle_alpha   90.00
_cell.angle_beta   90.00
_cell.angle_gamma   90.00
#
_symmetry.space_group_name_H-M   'P 1'
#
loop_
_entity.id
_entity.type
_entity.pdbx_description
1 polymer ?
#
loop_
_entity_poly.entity_id
_entity_poly.type
_entity_poly.pdbx_seq_one_letter_code
_entity_poly.pdbx_strand_id
1 'polypeptide(L)'
;MSHPTPPADAMVDALLGFLRCLGVEDGNAVYVSAPITTGRDFATWYPAQADQGTPAYWARLRKEIIAPNLERARPLVRRCRARWADRPVVDPTMLADIAGWHQPDYHRFWTRLVEQHAGTVVFSEGWQFSTGCALEFVAAQRVGAELLEHTLAPLSVEDGERLLHDAIAALDAAGCDSSALGAAARELSPAPAGGAVR
;
A
#
# COMPACT_ATOMS: atom_id res chain seq x y z
N MET A 1 24.85 26.56 0.33
CA MET A 1 24.92 25.80 1.59
C MET A 1 23.90 24.69 1.48
N SER A 2 24.32 23.42 1.41
CA SER A 2 23.37 22.30 1.38
C SER A 2 22.80 22.10 2.77
N HIS A 3 21.49 22.28 2.95
CA HIS A 3 20.82 21.90 4.18
C HIS A 3 20.82 20.37 4.31
N PRO A 4 21.05 19.82 5.51
CA PRO A 4 20.98 18.38 5.72
C PRO A 4 19.54 17.90 5.46
N THR A 5 19.39 16.79 4.76
CA THR A 5 18.11 16.12 4.58
C THR A 5 17.59 15.68 5.94
N PRO A 6 16.34 16.03 6.32
CA PRO A 6 15.77 15.59 7.59
C PRO A 6 15.65 14.06 7.65
N PRO A 7 15.68 13.45 8.85
CA PRO A 7 15.40 12.03 9.01
C PRO A 7 14.02 11.66 8.44
N ALA A 8 13.88 10.45 7.88
CA ALA A 8 12.64 9.98 7.28
C ALA A 8 11.43 10.12 8.22
N ASP A 9 11.64 9.85 9.51
CA ASP A 9 10.68 10.07 10.59
C ASP A 9 10.06 11.47 10.63
N ALA A 10 10.93 12.48 10.68
CA ALA A 10 10.50 13.87 10.76
C ALA A 10 9.76 14.30 9.48
N MET A 11 10.14 13.75 8.32
CA MET A 11 9.43 14.00 7.07
C MET A 11 8.05 13.35 7.05
N VAL A 12 7.93 12.09 7.51
CA VAL A 12 6.64 11.40 7.64
C VAL A 12 5.71 12.19 8.56
N ASP A 13 6.19 12.61 9.73
CA ASP A 13 5.40 13.42 10.66
C ASP A 13 4.99 14.78 10.06
N ALA A 14 5.88 15.42 9.30
CA ALA A 14 5.59 16.67 8.62
C ALA A 14 4.52 16.51 7.53
N LEU A 15 4.57 15.43 6.74
CA LEU A 15 3.57 15.15 5.71
C LEU A 15 2.20 14.83 6.31
N LEU A 16 2.15 14.03 7.38
CA LEU A 16 0.92 13.75 8.11
C LEU A 16 0.36 15.02 8.77
N GLY A 17 1.23 15.88 9.32
CA GLY A 17 0.86 17.20 9.82
C GLY A 17 0.28 18.12 8.75
N PHE A 18 0.87 18.10 7.54
CA PHE A 18 0.38 18.86 6.40
C PHE A 18 -1.03 18.41 5.97
N LEU A 19 -1.34 17.11 6.00
CA LEU A 19 -2.69 16.61 5.72
C LEU A 19 -3.72 17.18 6.71
N ARG A 20 -3.38 17.28 8.00
CA ARG A 20 -4.26 17.91 9.00
C ARG A 20 -4.48 19.39 8.74
N CYS A 21 -3.49 20.12 8.21
CA CYS A 21 -3.67 21.51 7.77
C CYS A 21 -4.70 21.65 6.64
N LEU A 22 -4.95 20.58 5.89
CA LEU A 22 -5.95 20.53 4.82
C LEU A 22 -7.31 19.98 5.28
N GLY A 23 -7.50 19.76 6.59
CA GLY A 23 -8.75 19.24 7.15
C GLY A 23 -8.92 17.72 7.01
N VAL A 24 -7.83 16.98 6.75
CA VAL A 24 -7.85 15.52 6.89
C VAL A 24 -7.78 15.19 8.38
N GLU A 25 -8.92 14.79 8.94
CA GLU A 25 -9.07 14.42 10.35
C GLU A 25 -8.89 12.91 10.51
N ASP A 26 -8.79 12.48 11.76
CA ASP A 26 -8.58 11.07 12.07
C ASP A 26 -9.80 10.24 11.65
N GLY A 27 -9.53 9.14 10.93
CA GLY A 27 -10.58 8.25 10.41
C GLY A 27 -11.55 8.88 9.39
N ASN A 28 -11.31 10.09 8.87
CA ASN A 28 -12.25 10.74 7.94
C ASN A 28 -11.92 10.50 6.46
N ALA A 29 -10.69 10.09 6.14
CA ALA A 29 -10.24 9.96 4.76
C ALA A 29 -10.68 8.64 4.13
N VAL A 30 -10.77 8.64 2.80
CA VAL A 30 -10.83 7.44 1.96
C VAL A 30 -9.46 7.25 1.33
N TYR A 31 -8.78 6.16 1.67
CA TYR A 31 -7.48 5.82 1.08
C TYR A 31 -7.66 4.83 -0.08
N VAL A 32 -7.01 5.09 -1.22
CA VAL A 32 -6.99 4.14 -2.35
C VAL A 32 -5.69 3.35 -2.33
N SER A 33 -5.77 2.06 -2.06
CA SER A 33 -4.62 1.15 -2.09
C SER A 33 -4.44 0.54 -3.47
N ALA A 34 -3.30 0.84 -4.12
CA ALA A 34 -3.00 0.36 -5.45
C ALA A 34 -1.55 -0.15 -5.59
N PRO A 35 -1.32 -1.26 -6.32
CA PRO A 35 0.02 -1.69 -6.69
C PRO A 35 0.70 -0.59 -7.52
N ILE A 36 1.78 0.02 -7.01
CA ILE A 36 2.56 1.03 -7.75
C ILE A 36 3.88 0.45 -8.23
N THR A 37 4.73 -0.02 -7.32
CA THR A 37 6.09 -0.50 -7.62
C THR A 37 6.23 -2.01 -7.59
N THR A 38 5.28 -2.70 -6.92
CA THR A 38 5.17 -4.15 -6.82
C THR A 38 3.79 -4.58 -7.32
N GLY A 39 3.48 -5.87 -7.30
CA GLY A 39 2.21 -6.41 -7.81
C GLY A 39 2.41 -7.55 -8.78
N ARG A 40 1.32 -8.03 -9.37
CA ARG A 40 1.32 -9.14 -10.33
C ARG A 40 2.26 -8.88 -11.51
N ASP A 41 2.19 -7.68 -12.09
CA ASP A 41 3.03 -7.31 -13.23
C ASP A 41 4.51 -7.27 -12.85
N PHE A 42 4.83 -6.83 -11.63
CA PHE A 42 6.22 -6.84 -11.15
C PHE A 42 6.74 -8.27 -11.00
N ALA A 43 5.94 -9.18 -10.42
CA ALA A 43 6.33 -10.57 -10.24
C ALA A 43 6.63 -11.28 -11.57
N THR A 44 5.88 -10.98 -12.63
CA THR A 44 6.13 -11.55 -13.97
C THR A 44 7.24 -10.83 -14.73
N TRP A 45 7.45 -9.54 -14.46
CA TRP A 45 8.46 -8.72 -15.10
C TRP A 45 9.86 -8.92 -14.54
N TYR A 46 9.97 -9.15 -13.23
CA TYR A 46 11.22 -9.08 -12.49
C TYR A 46 12.28 -10.00 -13.10
N PRO A 47 13.30 -9.43 -13.78
CA PRO A 47 14.35 -10.26 -14.34
C PRO A 47 15.19 -10.80 -13.19
N ALA A 48 15.59 -12.06 -13.30
CA ALA A 48 16.58 -12.66 -12.41
C ALA A 48 17.88 -11.82 -12.43
N GLN A 49 18.03 -10.96 -11.43
CA GLN A 49 19.21 -10.32 -10.84
C GLN A 49 20.15 -9.41 -11.68
N ALA A 50 20.21 -9.46 -13.01
CA ALA A 50 21.40 -8.91 -13.70
C ALA A 50 21.64 -7.37 -13.61
N ASP A 51 20.61 -6.53 -13.39
CA ASP A 51 20.76 -5.05 -13.55
C ASP A 51 20.11 -4.18 -12.45
N GLN A 52 19.74 -4.76 -11.29
CA GLN A 52 19.00 -4.03 -10.26
C GLN A 52 19.75 -2.79 -9.74
N GLY A 53 19.00 -1.71 -9.50
CA GLY A 53 19.54 -0.47 -8.98
C GLY A 53 20.22 0.44 -10.02
N THR A 54 20.42 -0.03 -11.25
CA THR A 54 20.97 0.81 -12.34
C THR A 54 19.95 1.83 -12.85
N PRO A 55 20.38 2.98 -13.40
CA PRO A 55 19.46 3.93 -14.04
C PRO A 55 18.62 3.28 -15.16
N ALA A 56 19.18 2.33 -15.90
CA ALA A 56 18.48 1.59 -16.95
C ALA A 56 17.37 0.69 -16.37
N TYR A 57 17.65 -0.03 -15.28
CA TYR A 57 16.64 -0.78 -14.54
C TYR A 57 15.50 0.11 -14.07
N TRP A 58 15.80 1.25 -13.44
CA TRP A 58 14.77 2.18 -12.97
C TRP A 58 13.96 2.80 -14.10
N ALA A 59 14.58 3.11 -15.24
CA ALA A 59 13.87 3.60 -16.42
C ALA A 59 12.89 2.55 -16.97
N ARG A 60 13.31 1.28 -17.02
CA ARG A 60 12.45 0.17 -17.44
C ARG A 60 11.34 -0.12 -16.44
N LEU A 61 11.65 -0.20 -15.14
CA LEU A 61 10.66 -0.39 -14.08
C LEU A 61 9.59 0.71 -14.13
N ARG A 62 10.01 1.98 -14.31
CA ARG A 62 9.07 3.09 -14.46
C ARG A 62 8.16 2.93 -15.67
N LYS A 63 8.72 2.57 -16.82
CA LYS A 63 7.99 2.45 -18.08
C LYS A 63 7.06 1.23 -18.11
N GLU A 64 7.55 0.09 -17.67
CA GLU A 64 6.92 -1.22 -17.87
C GLU A 64 5.99 -1.60 -16.71
N ILE A 65 6.22 -1.04 -15.51
CA ILE A 65 5.46 -1.41 -14.30
C ILE A 65 4.76 -0.19 -13.67
N ILE A 66 5.52 0.84 -13.28
CA ILE A 66 4.95 1.95 -12.51
C ILE A 66 3.95 2.73 -13.35
N ALA A 67 4.30 3.19 -14.54
CA ALA A 67 3.39 4.00 -15.36
C ALA A 67 2.07 3.26 -15.72
N PRO A 68 2.09 1.98 -16.15
CA PRO A 68 0.87 1.20 -16.33
C PRO A 68 0.05 1.04 -15.05
N ASN A 69 0.70 0.78 -13.91
CA ASN A 69 0.05 0.68 -12.61
C ASN A 69 -0.69 1.97 -12.22
N LEU A 70 -0.03 3.12 -12.35
CA LEU A 70 -0.62 4.42 -12.09
C LEU A 70 -1.84 4.67 -13.00
N GLU A 71 -1.76 4.32 -14.28
CA GLU A 71 -2.91 4.44 -15.20
C GLU A 71 -4.08 3.55 -14.78
N ARG A 72 -3.81 2.30 -14.40
CA ARG A 72 -4.85 1.35 -13.94
C ARG A 72 -5.56 1.82 -12.66
N ALA A 73 -4.88 2.56 -11.79
CA ALA A 73 -5.46 3.09 -10.56
C ALA A 73 -6.41 4.29 -10.79
N ARG A 74 -6.17 5.10 -11.84
CA ARG A 74 -6.92 6.36 -12.10
C ARG A 74 -8.45 6.19 -12.14
N PRO A 75 -9.03 5.19 -12.83
CA PRO A 75 -10.48 4.99 -12.82
C PRO A 75 -11.04 4.76 -11.42
N LEU A 76 -10.34 3.98 -10.58
CA LEU A 76 -10.77 3.72 -9.21
C LEU A 76 -10.75 4.99 -8.37
N VAL A 77 -9.66 5.76 -8.42
CA VAL A 77 -9.56 7.04 -7.72
C VAL A 77 -10.69 7.99 -8.13
N ARG A 78 -11.00 8.09 -9.43
CA ARG A 78 -12.11 8.91 -9.92
C ARG A 78 -13.45 8.45 -9.34
N ARG A 79 -13.71 7.13 -9.29
CA ARG A 79 -14.92 6.59 -8.67
C ARG A 79 -14.98 6.90 -7.18
N CYS A 80 -13.87 6.80 -6.45
CA CYS A 80 -13.81 7.17 -5.04
C CYS A 80 -14.12 8.65 -4.82
N ARG A 81 -13.48 9.55 -5.58
CA ARG A 81 -13.78 11.00 -5.50
C ARG A 81 -15.23 11.34 -5.83
N ALA A 82 -15.85 10.60 -6.76
CA ALA A 82 -17.26 10.79 -7.09
C ALA A 82 -18.20 10.27 -5.99
N ARG A 83 -17.87 9.14 -5.35
CA ARG A 83 -18.70 8.53 -4.30
C ARG A 83 -18.62 9.28 -2.97
N TRP A 84 -17.44 9.79 -2.61
CA TRP A 84 -17.19 10.48 -1.35
C TRP A 84 -16.77 11.93 -1.62
N ALA A 85 -17.66 12.69 -2.25
CA ALA A 85 -17.40 14.09 -2.61
C ALA A 85 -17.20 15.02 -1.40
N ASP A 86 -17.64 14.59 -0.22
CA ASP A 86 -17.59 15.29 1.07
C ASP A 86 -16.42 14.84 1.96
N ARG A 87 -15.65 13.81 1.56
CA ARG A 87 -14.50 13.31 2.34
C ARG A 87 -13.20 13.45 1.55
N PRO A 88 -12.06 13.67 2.22
CA PRO A 88 -10.76 13.63 1.57
C PRO A 88 -10.49 12.25 0.96
N VAL A 89 -10.14 12.22 -0.33
CA VAL A 89 -9.67 11.00 -1.00
C VAL A 89 -8.17 11.08 -1.18
N VAL A 90 -7.45 10.19 -0.48
CA VAL A 90 -6.01 10.07 -0.56
C VAL A 90 -5.65 9.14 -1.72
N ASP A 91 -4.89 9.71 -2.65
CA ASP A 91 -4.46 9.08 -3.89
C ASP A 91 -2.93 8.93 -3.88
N PRO A 92 -2.38 7.76 -3.49
CA PRO A 92 -0.94 7.58 -3.39
C PRO A 92 -0.23 7.64 -4.73
N THR A 93 -0.97 7.53 -5.85
CA THR A 93 -0.42 7.60 -7.21
C THR A 93 0.08 8.99 -7.60
N MET A 94 -0.31 10.01 -6.82
CA MET A 94 0.07 11.41 -7.04
C MET A 94 1.33 11.83 -6.29
N LEU A 95 1.83 11.02 -5.35
CA LEU A 95 3.05 11.35 -4.63
C LEU A 95 4.26 11.10 -5.53
N ALA A 96 5.02 12.17 -5.82
CA ALA A 96 6.27 12.08 -6.53
C ALA A 96 7.37 11.42 -5.67
N ASP A 97 8.42 10.92 -6.32
CA ASP A 97 9.59 10.37 -5.63
C ASP A 97 10.20 11.43 -4.68
N ILE A 98 10.24 11.12 -3.39
CA ILE A 98 10.87 11.95 -2.36
C ILE A 98 12.36 11.59 -2.28
N ALA A 99 13.22 12.60 -2.40
CA ALA A 99 14.67 12.41 -2.35
C ALA A 99 15.11 11.79 -1.02
N GLY A 100 15.89 10.71 -1.11
CA GLY A 100 16.41 9.96 0.04
C GLY A 100 15.45 8.92 0.61
N TRP A 101 14.20 8.86 0.14
CA TRP A 101 13.26 7.82 0.54
C TRP A 101 13.52 6.53 -0.25
N HIS A 102 13.47 5.42 0.47
CA HIS A 102 13.49 4.07 -0.05
C HIS A 102 12.12 3.43 0.19
N GLN A 103 11.91 2.24 -0.37
CA GLN A 103 10.63 1.53 -0.27
C GLN A 103 10.10 1.38 1.18
N PRO A 104 10.92 1.08 2.20
CA PRO A 104 10.45 1.03 3.58
C PRO A 104 9.92 2.38 4.11
N ASP A 105 10.46 3.50 3.65
CA ASP A 105 9.99 4.83 4.04
C ASP A 105 8.59 5.11 3.49
N TYR A 106 8.34 4.72 2.23
CA TYR A 106 7.01 4.81 1.63
C TYR A 106 6.01 3.88 2.34
N HIS A 107 6.39 2.62 2.58
CA HIS A 107 5.53 1.68 3.32
C HIS A 107 5.16 2.27 4.68
N ARG A 108 6.13 2.81 5.40
CA ARG A 108 5.91 3.44 6.71
C ARG A 108 5.00 4.67 6.64
N PHE A 109 5.20 5.53 5.64
CA PHE A 109 4.35 6.70 5.46
C PHE A 109 2.89 6.29 5.22
N TRP A 110 2.66 5.38 4.29
CA TRP A 110 1.33 4.96 3.90
C TRP A 110 0.61 4.18 4.99
N THR A 111 1.30 3.25 5.68
CA THR A 111 0.67 2.55 6.81
C THR A 111 0.31 3.51 7.94
N ARG A 112 1.17 4.47 8.29
CA ARG A 112 0.85 5.48 9.31
C ARG A 112 -0.30 6.40 8.88
N LEU A 113 -0.37 6.76 7.61
CA LEU A 113 -1.50 7.54 7.08
C LEU A 113 -2.80 6.76 7.19
N VAL A 114 -2.80 5.48 6.80
CA VAL A 114 -3.96 4.59 6.93
C VAL A 114 -4.39 4.48 8.38
N GLU A 115 -3.46 4.19 9.30
CA GLU A 115 -3.75 4.02 10.73
C GLU A 115 -4.32 5.28 11.38
N GLN A 116 -3.87 6.47 10.96
CA GLN A 116 -4.28 7.74 11.57
C GLN A 116 -5.52 8.32 10.92
N HIS A 117 -5.60 8.30 9.58
CA HIS A 117 -6.52 9.16 8.84
C HIS A 117 -7.57 8.38 8.04
N ALA A 118 -7.33 7.12 7.68
CA ALA A 118 -8.27 6.39 6.83
C ALA A 118 -9.42 5.78 7.65
N GLY A 119 -10.65 6.21 7.38
CA GLY A 119 -11.86 5.51 7.85
C GLY A 119 -12.35 4.46 6.86
N THR A 120 -11.96 4.59 5.59
CA THR A 120 -12.28 3.65 4.52
C THR A 120 -11.02 3.42 3.67
N VAL A 121 -10.72 2.17 3.34
CA VAL A 121 -9.65 1.78 2.42
C VAL A 121 -10.24 1.02 1.24
N VAL A 122 -9.96 1.50 0.03
CA VAL A 122 -10.43 0.89 -1.21
C VAL A 122 -9.27 0.24 -1.93
N PHE A 123 -9.29 -1.08 -2.01
CA PHE A 123 -8.25 -1.88 -2.65
C PHE A 123 -8.52 -2.06 -4.14
N SER A 124 -7.54 -1.69 -4.96
CA SER A 124 -7.61 -1.94 -6.40
C SER A 124 -7.51 -3.43 -6.74
N GLU A 125 -7.86 -3.79 -7.97
CA GLU A 125 -7.77 -5.16 -8.45
C GLU A 125 -6.31 -5.66 -8.40
N GLY A 126 -6.10 -6.85 -7.84
CA GLY A 126 -4.78 -7.45 -7.72
C GLY A 126 -3.90 -6.86 -6.60
N TRP A 127 -4.48 -6.07 -5.68
CA TRP A 127 -3.78 -5.49 -4.54
C TRP A 127 -2.97 -6.53 -3.74
N GLN A 128 -3.49 -7.74 -3.60
CA GLN A 128 -2.90 -8.82 -2.79
C GLN A 128 -1.51 -9.27 -3.28
N PHE A 129 -1.12 -8.92 -4.50
CA PHE A 129 0.21 -9.19 -5.05
C PHE A 129 1.24 -8.10 -4.73
N SER A 130 0.80 -6.97 -4.15
CA SER A 130 1.67 -5.83 -3.82
C SER A 130 2.02 -5.86 -2.34
N THR A 131 3.32 -5.74 -2.05
CA THR A 131 3.80 -5.61 -0.68
C THR A 131 3.23 -4.39 0.03
N GLY A 132 3.17 -3.25 -0.66
CA GLY A 132 2.61 -2.01 -0.09
C GLY A 132 1.14 -2.18 0.27
N CYS A 133 0.34 -2.70 -0.67
CA CYS A 133 -1.09 -2.94 -0.42
C CYS A 133 -1.34 -3.97 0.68
N ALA A 134 -0.52 -5.03 0.76
CA ALA A 134 -0.63 -6.01 1.84
C ALA A 134 -0.40 -5.37 3.22
N LEU A 135 0.62 -4.51 3.35
CA LEU A 135 0.88 -3.78 4.59
C LEU A 135 -0.23 -2.79 4.92
N GLU A 136 -0.78 -2.11 3.91
CA GLU A 136 -1.93 -1.20 4.06
C GLU A 136 -3.21 -1.94 4.47
N PHE A 137 -3.41 -3.17 3.98
CA PHE A 137 -4.53 -4.03 4.41
C PHE A 137 -4.42 -4.40 5.89
N VAL A 138 -3.23 -4.82 6.34
CA VAL A 138 -3.00 -5.08 7.77
C VAL A 138 -3.21 -3.81 8.60
N ALA A 139 -2.66 -2.67 8.16
CA ALA A 139 -2.83 -1.39 8.84
C ALA A 139 -4.31 -0.98 8.97
N ALA A 140 -5.08 -1.12 7.89
CA ALA A 140 -6.51 -0.81 7.86
C ALA A 140 -7.33 -1.72 8.78
N GLN A 141 -7.00 -3.01 8.81
CA GLN A 141 -7.64 -3.98 9.69
C GLN A 141 -7.39 -3.65 11.17
N ARG A 142 -6.15 -3.29 11.55
CA ARG A 142 -5.80 -2.96 12.94
C ARG A 142 -6.63 -1.83 13.53
N VAL A 143 -7.00 -0.85 12.70
CA VAL A 143 -7.77 0.32 13.12
C VAL A 143 -9.27 0.19 12.84
N GLY A 144 -9.72 -0.95 12.32
CA GLY A 144 -11.12 -1.21 12.03
C GLY A 144 -11.69 -0.33 10.92
N ALA A 145 -10.86 0.09 9.95
CA ALA A 145 -11.32 0.84 8.79
C ALA A 145 -12.28 0.00 7.93
N GLU A 146 -13.24 0.64 7.26
CA GLU A 146 -14.07 -0.01 6.26
C GLU A 146 -13.20 -0.47 5.08
N LEU A 147 -13.24 -1.75 4.75
CA LEU A 147 -12.45 -2.33 3.66
C LEU A 147 -13.36 -2.57 2.46
N LEU A 148 -12.98 -2.03 1.30
CA LEU A 148 -13.73 -2.17 0.05
C LEU A 148 -12.83 -2.72 -1.05
N GLU A 149 -13.39 -3.52 -1.94
CA GLU A 149 -12.71 -3.92 -3.17
C GLU A 149 -12.90 -2.89 -4.30
N HIS A 150 -12.26 -3.13 -5.44
CA HIS A 150 -12.22 -2.23 -6.60
C HIS A 150 -13.60 -1.90 -7.19
N THR A 151 -14.61 -2.74 -6.94
CA THR A 151 -16.02 -2.54 -7.32
C THR A 151 -16.76 -1.60 -6.36
N LEU A 152 -16.12 -1.22 -5.24
CA LEU A 152 -16.68 -0.52 -4.08
C LEU A 152 -17.65 -1.38 -3.25
N ALA A 153 -17.65 -2.69 -3.45
CA ALA A 153 -18.32 -3.62 -2.55
C ALA A 153 -17.49 -3.87 -1.28
N PRO A 154 -18.14 -4.25 -0.16
CA PRO A 154 -17.43 -4.66 1.06
C PRO A 154 -16.45 -5.80 0.80
N LEU A 155 -15.24 -5.67 1.34
CA LEU A 155 -14.23 -6.72 1.43
C LEU A 155 -14.15 -7.19 2.88
N SER A 156 -14.53 -8.43 3.17
CA SER A 156 -14.36 -8.97 4.52
C SER A 156 -12.88 -9.21 4.83
N VAL A 157 -12.53 -9.26 6.11
CA VAL A 157 -11.16 -9.59 6.53
C VAL A 157 -10.79 -11.00 6.08
N GLU A 158 -11.73 -11.94 6.21
CA GLU A 158 -11.56 -13.34 5.80
C GLU A 158 -11.34 -13.47 4.29
N ASP A 159 -12.07 -12.69 3.47
CA ASP A 159 -11.85 -12.67 2.03
C ASP A 159 -10.50 -12.06 1.66
N GLY A 160 -10.10 -10.98 2.34
CA GLY A 160 -8.79 -10.36 2.12
C GLY A 160 -7.61 -11.26 2.52
N GLU A 161 -7.72 -11.96 3.65
CA GLU A 161 -6.76 -12.99 4.08
C GLU A 161 -6.65 -14.11 3.05
N ARG A 162 -7.78 -14.63 2.58
CA ARG A 162 -7.80 -15.67 1.54
C ARG A 162 -7.10 -15.20 0.26
N LEU A 163 -7.41 -13.99 -0.21
CA LEU A 163 -6.76 -13.40 -1.39
C LEU A 163 -5.24 -13.29 -1.20
N LEU A 164 -4.78 -12.88 -0.02
CA LEU A 164 -3.36 -12.77 0.30
C LEU A 164 -2.67 -14.14 0.30
N HIS A 165 -3.29 -15.17 0.88
CA HIS A 165 -2.78 -16.54 0.86
C HIS A 165 -2.72 -17.12 -0.57
N ASP A 166 -3.75 -16.88 -1.39
CA ASP A 166 -3.77 -17.29 -2.79
C ASP A 166 -2.65 -16.62 -3.58
N ALA A 167 -2.36 -15.34 -3.30
CA ALA A 167 -1.27 -14.61 -3.93
C ALA A 167 0.11 -15.15 -3.54
N ILE A 168 0.32 -15.46 -2.26
CA ILE A 168 1.54 -16.10 -1.77
C ILE A 168 1.77 -17.43 -2.50
N ALA A 169 0.76 -18.30 -2.53
CA ALA A 169 0.85 -19.60 -3.20
C ALA A 169 1.14 -19.46 -4.70
N ALA A 170 0.52 -18.48 -5.37
CA ALA A 170 0.77 -18.22 -6.78
C ALA A 170 2.18 -17.70 -7.06
N LEU A 171 2.74 -16.84 -6.19
CA LEU A 171 4.12 -16.36 -6.30
C LEU A 171 5.12 -17.49 -6.07
N ASP A 172 4.90 -18.31 -5.04
CA ASP A 172 5.75 -19.46 -4.72
C ASP A 172 5.77 -20.47 -5.89
N ALA A 173 4.61 -20.77 -6.46
CA ALA A 173 4.50 -21.66 -7.63
C ALA A 173 5.19 -21.09 -8.88
N ALA A 174 5.30 -19.76 -8.98
CA ALA A 174 6.03 -19.07 -10.04
C ALA A 174 7.53 -18.89 -9.74
N GLY A 175 8.02 -19.36 -8.60
CA GLY A 175 9.42 -19.18 -8.17
C GLY A 175 9.76 -17.72 -7.82
N CYS A 176 8.77 -16.90 -7.51
CA CYS A 176 8.92 -15.51 -7.10
C CYS A 176 9.03 -15.40 -5.57
N ASP A 177 9.70 -14.36 -5.08
CA ASP A 177 9.78 -14.08 -3.64
C ASP A 177 8.42 -13.58 -3.11
N SER A 178 7.82 -14.34 -2.21
CA SER A 178 6.56 -14.04 -1.51
C SER A 178 6.78 -13.62 -0.05
N SER A 179 8.02 -13.51 0.42
CA SER A 179 8.37 -13.38 1.84
C SER A 179 7.70 -12.19 2.53
N ALA A 180 7.61 -11.05 1.84
CA ALA A 180 6.99 -9.84 2.37
C ALA A 180 5.46 -9.96 2.52
N LEU A 181 4.79 -10.66 1.60
CA LEU A 181 3.35 -10.96 1.73
C LEU A 181 3.12 -11.97 2.85
N GLY A 182 3.99 -12.98 2.97
CA GLY A 182 3.95 -13.94 4.08
C GLY A 182 4.16 -13.27 5.44
N ALA A 183 4.98 -12.21 5.53
CA ALA A 183 5.10 -11.42 6.74
C ALA A 183 3.79 -10.68 7.08
N ALA A 184 3.18 -10.00 6.11
CA ALA A 184 1.89 -9.33 6.30
C ALA A 184 0.77 -10.32 6.71
N ALA A 185 0.70 -11.49 6.08
CA ALA A 185 -0.31 -12.51 6.41
C ALA A 185 -0.19 -13.04 7.85
N ARG A 186 1.04 -13.17 8.37
CA ARG A 186 1.26 -13.59 9.76
C ARG A 186 0.78 -12.55 10.78
N GLU A 187 0.75 -11.28 10.41
CA GLU A 187 0.24 -10.22 11.28
C GLU A 187 -1.29 -10.17 11.37
N LEU A 188 -1.99 -10.75 10.39
CA LEU A 188 -3.45 -10.88 10.39
C LEU A 188 -3.93 -12.03 11.29
N SER A 189 -3.10 -13.06 11.45
CA SER A 189 -3.42 -14.18 12.32
C SER A 189 -3.58 -13.70 13.76
N PRO A 190 -4.66 -14.07 14.49
CA PRO A 190 -4.79 -13.71 15.88
C PRO A 190 -3.57 -14.22 16.64
N ALA A 191 -2.98 -13.36 17.48
CA ALA A 191 -1.94 -13.80 18.41
C ALA A 191 -2.45 -15.05 19.14
N PRO A 192 -1.61 -16.10 19.35
CA PRO A 192 -2.04 -17.25 20.14
C PRO A 192 -2.56 -16.71 21.46
N ALA A 193 -3.80 -17.06 21.80
CA ALA A 193 -4.45 -16.64 23.03
C ALA A 193 -3.51 -16.95 24.19
N GLY A 194 -2.81 -15.91 24.67
CA GLY A 194 -1.87 -16.00 25.76
C GLY A 194 -2.62 -16.56 26.96
N GLY A 195 -2.18 -17.74 27.39
CA GLY A 195 -2.84 -18.53 28.41
C GLY A 195 -3.20 -17.68 29.62
N ALA A 196 -4.46 -17.80 30.04
CA ALA A 196 -4.85 -17.45 31.39
C ALA A 196 -3.95 -18.26 32.34
N VAL A 197 -2.93 -17.60 32.88
CA VAL A 197 -2.26 -18.05 34.09
C VAL A 197 -3.32 -17.90 35.18
N ARG A 198 -3.85 -19.03 35.61
CA ARG A 198 -4.66 -19.16 36.83
C ARG A 198 -3.77 -19.02 38.05
#